data_AF-A0A847PVX6-F1
#
_entry.id   AF-A0A847PVX6-F1
#
_cell.length_a   1.000
_cell.length_b   1.000
_cell.length_c   1.000
_cell.angle_alpha   90.00
_cell.angle_beta   90.00
_cell.angle_gamma   90.00
#
_symmetry.space_group_name_H-M   'P 1'
#
loop_
_entity.id
_entity.type
_entity.pdbx_description
1 polymer ?
#
loop_
_entity_poly.entity_id
_entity_poly.type
_entity_poly.pdbx_seq_one_letter_code
_entity_poly.pdbx_strand_id
1 'polypeptide(L)'
;MKTAARKQIGVIGAGVCGSEARTLAESVGREVAKKGAFLLCGGLGGVMEAAAYGAKQEGEITQGILPGTMREKANPWIDIAVVSGMGHARNALIAQSSDALIAVNGEYGTLSEIALGLKMGKPVVVLEPSWRIRGTHRVESPEEAVELAFRLIEGRLIEGGGKH
;
A
#
# COMPACT_ATOMS: atom_id res chain seq x y z
N MET A 1 -8.98 -26.01 10.71
CA MET A 1 -7.66 -25.50 10.24
C MET A 1 -7.84 -24.04 9.87
N LYS A 2 -7.08 -23.10 10.43
CA LYS A 2 -7.08 -21.72 9.93
C LYS A 2 -6.34 -21.73 8.58
N THR A 3 -7.00 -21.29 7.52
CA THR A 3 -6.34 -21.02 6.24
C THR A 3 -5.25 -19.97 6.45
N ALA A 4 -4.15 -20.06 5.71
CA ALA A 4 -3.14 -19.01 5.72
C ALA A 4 -3.80 -17.68 5.33
N ALA A 5 -3.56 -16.63 6.12
CA ALA A 5 -4.08 -15.31 5.79
C ALA A 5 -3.47 -14.85 4.46
N ARG A 6 -4.30 -14.29 3.58
CA ARG A 6 -3.83 -13.68 2.34
C ARG A 6 -2.98 -12.45 2.68
N LYS A 7 -1.91 -12.24 1.91
CA LYS A 7 -1.04 -11.06 2.08
C LYS A 7 -1.84 -9.79 1.76
N GLN A 8 -1.55 -8.70 2.47
CA GLN A 8 -2.16 -7.39 2.26
C GLN A 8 -1.07 -6.34 2.00
N ILE A 9 -1.07 -5.75 0.81
CA ILE A 9 -0.07 -4.76 0.39
C ILE A 9 -0.66 -3.37 0.50
N GLY A 10 0.00 -2.51 1.28
CA GLY A 10 -0.36 -1.10 1.39
C GLY A 10 0.24 -0.30 0.25
N VAL A 11 -0.58 0.26 -0.65
CA VAL A 11 -0.10 1.18 -1.68
C VAL A 11 -0.38 2.61 -1.24
N ILE A 12 0.68 3.38 -1.05
CA ILE A 12 0.66 4.74 -0.50
C ILE A 12 1.27 5.74 -1.48
N GLY A 13 0.78 6.98 -1.48
CA GLY A 13 1.22 8.02 -2.40
C GLY A 13 0.36 9.28 -2.31
N ALA A 14 0.61 10.24 -3.18
CA ALA A 14 -0.07 11.53 -3.17
C ALA A 14 -1.56 11.39 -3.55
N GLY A 15 -2.42 12.16 -2.88
CA GLY A 15 -3.87 12.20 -3.15
C GLY A 15 -4.24 12.88 -4.48
N VAL A 16 -3.27 13.58 -5.09
CA VAL A 16 -3.32 14.12 -6.45
C VAL A 16 -1.98 13.75 -7.10
N CYS A 17 -1.99 13.28 -8.33
CA CYS A 17 -0.76 12.89 -9.03
C CYS A 17 -0.86 13.14 -10.55
N GLY A 18 0.29 13.30 -11.20
CA GLY A 18 0.39 13.39 -12.65
C GLY A 18 0.17 12.03 -13.34
N SER A 19 0.15 12.05 -14.67
CA SER A 19 -0.06 10.87 -15.52
C SER A 19 0.96 9.76 -15.27
N GLU A 20 2.23 10.10 -15.12
CA GLU A 20 3.31 9.13 -14.90
C GLU A 20 3.13 8.35 -13.59
N ALA A 21 3.00 9.05 -12.47
CA ALA A 21 2.73 8.42 -11.17
C ALA A 21 1.41 7.63 -11.16
N ARG A 22 0.40 8.09 -11.90
CA ARG A 22 -0.86 7.35 -12.07
C ARG A 22 -0.65 6.02 -12.79
N THR A 23 0.08 6.02 -13.90
CA THR A 23 0.40 4.80 -14.67
C THR A 23 1.22 3.82 -13.84
N LEU A 24 2.22 4.30 -13.11
CA LEU A 24 3.01 3.45 -12.22
C LEU A 24 2.15 2.84 -11.10
N ALA A 25 1.30 3.64 -10.47
CA ALA A 25 0.42 3.18 -9.40
C ALA A 25 -0.59 2.14 -9.90
N GLU A 26 -1.17 2.33 -11.09
CA GLU A 26 -2.03 1.34 -11.74
C GLU A 26 -1.29 0.02 -11.97
N SER A 27 -0.10 0.06 -12.54
CA SER A 27 0.73 -1.14 -12.75
C SER A 27 1.07 -1.83 -11.43
N VAL A 28 1.42 -1.08 -10.37
CA VAL A 28 1.65 -1.66 -9.04
C VAL A 28 0.39 -2.39 -8.55
N GLY A 29 -0.78 -1.77 -8.66
CA GLY A 29 -2.05 -2.39 -8.28
C GLY A 29 -2.32 -3.70 -9.02
N ARG A 30 -2.08 -3.71 -10.33
CA ARG A 30 -2.21 -4.89 -11.18
C ARG A 30 -1.28 -6.02 -10.75
N GLU A 31 -0.01 -5.71 -10.49
CA GLU A 31 0.98 -6.70 -10.07
C GLU A 31 0.72 -7.26 -8.67
N VAL A 32 0.25 -6.42 -7.73
CA VAL A 32 -0.22 -6.88 -6.41
C VAL A 32 -1.34 -7.92 -6.55
N ALA A 33 -2.32 -7.62 -7.42
CA ALA A 33 -3.46 -8.49 -7.65
C ALA A 33 -3.08 -9.80 -8.37
N LYS A 34 -2.19 -9.77 -9.37
CA LYS A 34 -1.67 -10.97 -10.04
C LYS A 34 -0.98 -11.94 -9.08
N LYS A 35 -0.40 -11.45 -7.97
CA LYS A 35 0.17 -12.29 -6.91
C LYS A 35 -0.86 -12.73 -5.85
N GLY A 36 -2.14 -12.42 -6.05
CA GLY A 36 -3.23 -12.83 -5.17
C GLY A 36 -3.20 -12.18 -3.78
N ALA A 37 -2.67 -10.96 -3.67
CA ALA A 37 -2.70 -10.18 -2.42
C ALA A 37 -3.80 -9.10 -2.45
N PHE A 38 -4.38 -8.82 -1.30
CA PHE A 38 -5.29 -7.69 -1.14
C PHE A 38 -4.55 -6.37 -1.26
N LEU A 39 -5.19 -5.39 -1.91
CA LEU A 39 -4.69 -4.03 -1.97
C LEU A 39 -5.33 -3.19 -0.86
N LEU A 40 -4.50 -2.60 0.00
CA LEU A 40 -4.91 -1.65 1.03
C LEU A 40 -4.40 -0.25 0.68
N CYS A 41 -5.24 0.77 0.80
CA CYS A 41 -4.82 2.16 0.65
C CYS A 41 -5.71 3.13 1.44
N GLY A 42 -5.44 4.44 1.36
CA GLY A 42 -6.26 5.47 2.01
C GLY A 42 -7.62 5.73 1.37
N GLY A 43 -7.91 5.07 0.24
CA GLY A 43 -9.24 5.02 -0.37
C GLY A 43 -9.73 6.30 -1.04
N LEU A 44 -8.89 7.34 -1.14
CA LEU A 44 -9.21 8.59 -1.87
C LEU A 44 -8.61 8.57 -3.28
N GLY A 45 -8.36 9.76 -3.86
CA GLY A 45 -7.87 9.95 -5.23
C GLY A 45 -6.36 9.71 -5.44
N GLY A 46 -5.88 10.09 -6.63
CA GLY A 46 -4.46 10.10 -6.98
C GLY A 46 -3.87 8.70 -7.07
N VAL A 47 -2.70 8.48 -6.45
CA VAL A 47 -2.00 7.19 -6.45
C VAL A 47 -2.88 6.06 -5.92
N MET A 48 -3.65 6.33 -4.86
CA MET A 48 -4.48 5.33 -4.20
C MET A 48 -5.64 4.85 -5.09
N GLU A 49 -6.25 5.78 -5.82
CA GLU A 49 -7.31 5.46 -6.78
C GLU A 49 -6.77 4.66 -7.97
N ALA A 50 -5.62 5.08 -8.51
CA ALA A 50 -4.99 4.39 -9.63
C ALA A 50 -4.56 2.97 -9.27
N ALA A 51 -3.97 2.78 -8.09
CA ALA A 51 -3.58 1.46 -7.60
C ALA A 51 -4.80 0.57 -7.37
N ALA A 52 -5.85 1.09 -6.75
CA ALA A 52 -7.10 0.35 -6.57
C ALA A 52 -7.71 -0.04 -7.93
N TYR A 53 -7.73 0.88 -8.91
CA TYR A 53 -8.18 0.59 -10.27
C TYR A 53 -7.40 -0.58 -10.90
N GLY A 54 -6.06 -0.54 -10.84
CA GLY A 54 -5.22 -1.60 -11.39
C GLY A 54 -5.47 -2.97 -10.76
N ALA A 55 -5.64 -3.02 -9.43
CA ALA A 55 -5.99 -4.26 -8.74
C ALA A 55 -7.39 -4.78 -9.11
N LYS A 56 -8.38 -3.87 -9.23
CA LYS A 56 -9.74 -4.23 -9.66
C LYS A 56 -9.78 -4.83 -11.07
N GLN A 57 -8.89 -4.41 -11.98
CA GLN A 57 -8.83 -4.99 -13.33
C GLN A 57 -8.43 -6.47 -13.35
N GLU A 58 -7.76 -6.94 -12.30
CA GLU A 58 -7.38 -8.35 -12.12
C GLU A 58 -8.35 -9.09 -11.18
N GLY A 59 -9.48 -8.46 -10.81
CA GLY A 59 -10.54 -9.07 -10.01
C GLY A 59 -10.25 -9.16 -8.50
N GLU A 60 -9.23 -8.47 -8.01
CA GLU A 60 -8.81 -8.57 -6.61
C GLU A 60 -9.56 -7.60 -5.68
N ILE A 61 -9.61 -7.93 -4.39
CA ILE A 61 -10.28 -7.10 -3.39
C ILE A 61 -9.42 -5.90 -3.02
N THR A 62 -10.04 -4.73 -3.00
CA THR A 62 -9.44 -3.46 -2.57
C THR A 62 -10.08 -2.94 -1.29
N GLN A 63 -9.25 -2.48 -0.35
CA GLN A 63 -9.67 -1.92 0.91
C GLN A 63 -9.16 -0.48 1.07
N GLY A 64 -10.07 0.43 1.43
CA GLY A 64 -9.78 1.83 1.69
C GLY A 64 -10.00 2.18 3.16
N ILE A 65 -8.98 2.69 3.85
CA ILE A 65 -9.14 3.29 5.19
C ILE A 65 -9.28 4.80 5.03
N LEU A 66 -10.52 5.28 5.09
CA LEU A 66 -10.86 6.67 4.82
C LEU A 66 -10.57 7.57 6.04
N PRO A 67 -10.09 8.81 5.84
CA PRO A 67 -9.81 9.73 6.94
C PRO A 67 -11.06 10.35 7.56
N GLY A 68 -12.17 10.41 6.83
CA GLY A 68 -13.43 11.04 7.24
C GLY A 68 -14.47 10.06 7.79
N THR A 69 -15.71 10.55 7.91
CA THR A 69 -16.86 9.83 8.46
C THR A 69 -17.90 9.41 7.39
N MET A 70 -17.64 9.69 6.12
CA MET A 70 -18.54 9.40 5.01
C MET A 70 -17.99 8.27 4.14
N ARG A 71 -18.77 7.20 3.95
CA ARG A 71 -18.37 6.03 3.16
C ARG A 71 -18.30 6.36 1.67
N GLU A 72 -19.17 7.27 1.22
CA GLU A 72 -19.36 7.69 -0.17
C GLU A 72 -18.16 8.48 -0.71
N LYS A 73 -17.20 8.84 0.17
CA LYS A 73 -15.94 9.48 -0.20
C LYS A 73 -14.88 8.50 -0.67
N ALA A 74 -15.09 7.19 -0.53
CA ALA A 74 -14.22 6.20 -1.15
C ALA A 74 -14.21 6.39 -2.68
N ASN A 75 -13.05 6.20 -3.31
CA ASN A 75 -12.99 6.16 -4.76
C ASN A 75 -13.78 4.93 -5.31
N PRO A 76 -14.22 4.96 -6.58
CA PRO A 76 -15.11 3.93 -7.14
C PRO A 76 -14.54 2.51 -7.16
N TRP A 77 -13.22 2.37 -6.95
CA TRP A 77 -12.49 1.11 -7.05
C TRP A 77 -12.25 0.46 -5.70
N ILE A 78 -12.81 0.98 -4.60
CA ILE A 78 -12.73 0.39 -3.26
C ILE A 78 -13.93 -0.54 -3.01
N ASP A 79 -13.67 -1.82 -2.74
CA ASP A 79 -14.69 -2.79 -2.36
C ASP A 79 -15.09 -2.65 -0.88
N ILE A 80 -14.09 -2.45 -0.01
CA ILE A 80 -14.27 -2.41 1.44
C ILE A 80 -13.79 -1.06 1.96
N ALA A 81 -14.73 -0.18 2.33
CA ALA A 81 -14.44 1.10 2.94
C ALA A 81 -14.52 1.04 4.47
N VAL A 82 -13.40 1.31 5.14
CA VAL A 82 -13.32 1.53 6.58
C VAL A 82 -13.35 3.03 6.85
N VAL A 83 -14.41 3.49 7.49
CA VAL A 83 -14.62 4.90 7.81
C VAL A 83 -14.01 5.19 9.18
N SER A 84 -12.83 5.82 9.24
CA SER A 84 -12.08 5.95 10.50
C SER A 84 -12.43 7.20 11.32
N GLY A 85 -12.77 8.31 10.68
CA GLY A 85 -12.89 9.62 11.34
C GLY A 85 -11.58 10.14 11.97
N MET A 86 -10.42 9.56 11.62
CA MET A 86 -9.14 9.83 12.29
C MET A 86 -8.28 10.89 11.57
N GLY A 87 -8.75 11.49 10.48
CA GLY A 87 -7.93 12.42 9.69
C GLY A 87 -6.62 11.77 9.26
N HIS A 88 -5.49 12.41 9.52
CA HIS A 88 -4.16 11.84 9.21
C HIS A 88 -3.70 10.73 10.17
N ALA A 89 -4.31 10.58 11.35
CA ALA A 89 -3.92 9.52 12.28
C ALA A 89 -4.23 8.12 11.73
N ARG A 90 -5.16 8.01 10.77
CA ARG A 90 -5.46 6.77 10.03
C ARG A 90 -4.24 6.18 9.30
N ASN A 91 -3.21 6.99 9.02
CA ASN A 91 -1.97 6.53 8.38
C ASN A 91 -1.33 5.37 9.15
N ALA A 92 -1.42 5.38 10.49
CA ALA A 92 -0.94 4.29 11.34
C ALA A 92 -1.72 2.99 11.11
N LEU A 93 -3.03 3.07 10.86
CA LEU A 93 -3.85 1.89 10.57
C LEU A 93 -3.47 1.26 9.24
N ILE A 94 -3.16 2.07 8.22
CA ILE A 94 -2.68 1.55 6.93
C ILE A 94 -1.36 0.85 7.11
N ALA A 95 -0.36 1.54 7.66
CA ALA A 95 0.96 0.98 7.87
C ALA A 95 0.92 -0.31 8.72
N GLN A 96 0.14 -0.33 9.80
CA GLN A 96 0.04 -1.49 10.68
C GLN A 96 -0.65 -2.68 10.01
N SER A 97 -1.71 -2.41 9.24
CA SER A 97 -2.54 -3.44 8.60
C SER A 97 -1.91 -4.00 7.32
N SER A 98 -0.87 -3.36 6.79
CA SER A 98 -0.10 -3.86 5.66
C SER A 98 0.96 -4.87 6.09
N ASP A 99 1.18 -5.92 5.31
CA ASP A 99 2.33 -6.81 5.46
C ASP A 99 3.61 -6.16 4.93
N ALA A 100 3.47 -5.38 3.84
CA ALA A 100 4.47 -4.48 3.31
C ALA A 100 3.82 -3.24 2.69
N LEU A 101 4.58 -2.14 2.61
CA LEU A 101 4.16 -0.89 1.98
C LEU A 101 4.92 -0.70 0.67
N ILE A 102 4.20 -0.28 -0.37
CA ILE A 102 4.76 0.23 -1.63
C ILE A 102 4.37 1.69 -1.74
N ALA A 103 5.36 2.57 -1.65
CA ALA A 103 5.19 3.99 -1.84
C ALA A 103 5.49 4.37 -3.29
N VAL A 104 4.49 4.89 -4.01
CA VAL A 104 4.59 5.34 -5.40
C VAL A 104 4.57 6.85 -5.43
N ASN A 105 5.74 7.46 -5.66
CA ASN A 105 5.94 8.89 -5.47
C ASN A 105 5.41 9.34 -4.09
N GLY A 106 5.10 10.63 -3.87
CA GLY A 106 4.32 11.05 -2.71
C GLY A 106 4.56 12.47 -2.22
N GLU A 107 3.83 12.80 -1.16
CA GLU A 107 3.95 14.05 -0.41
C GLU A 107 4.20 13.74 1.09
N TYR A 108 4.05 14.75 1.97
CA TYR A 108 4.22 14.59 3.41
C TYR A 108 3.34 13.48 4.02
N GLY A 109 2.13 13.27 3.48
CA GLY A 109 1.26 12.17 3.91
C GLY A 109 1.89 10.80 3.69
N THR A 110 2.49 10.60 2.51
CA THR A 110 3.23 9.38 2.15
C THR A 110 4.46 9.21 3.01
N LEU A 111 5.23 10.28 3.25
CA LEU A 111 6.39 10.26 4.13
C LEU A 111 6.03 9.81 5.56
N SER A 112 4.88 10.26 6.08
CA SER A 112 4.35 9.83 7.38
C SER A 112 4.05 8.33 7.40
N GLU A 113 3.42 7.79 6.36
CA GLU A 113 3.13 6.35 6.25
C GLU A 113 4.41 5.51 6.13
N ILE A 114 5.41 5.99 5.38
CA ILE A 114 6.74 5.36 5.31
C ILE A 114 7.36 5.30 6.70
N ALA A 115 7.38 6.43 7.42
CA ALA A 115 7.97 6.50 8.76
C ALA A 115 7.26 5.58 9.76
N LEU A 116 5.93 5.53 9.72
CA LEU A 116 5.12 4.64 10.56
C LEU A 116 5.39 3.16 10.23
N GLY A 117 5.43 2.81 8.95
CA GLY A 117 5.75 1.46 8.49
C GLY A 117 7.11 0.98 8.97
N LEU A 118 8.15 1.80 8.79
CA LEU A 118 9.50 1.51 9.29
C LEU A 118 9.53 1.34 10.81
N LYS A 119 8.84 2.22 11.55
CA LYS A 119 8.73 2.14 13.01
C LYS A 119 8.03 0.86 13.47
N MET A 120 7.09 0.35 12.69
CA MET A 120 6.37 -0.92 12.93
C MET A 120 7.14 -2.16 12.40
N GLY A 121 8.35 -1.96 11.88
CA GLY A 121 9.18 -3.02 11.31
C GLY A 121 8.62 -3.60 10.00
N LYS A 122 7.73 -2.89 9.31
CA LYS A 122 7.18 -3.31 8.03
C LYS A 122 8.21 -3.06 6.92
N PRO A 123 8.38 -3.99 5.95
CA PRO A 123 9.09 -3.70 4.72
C PRO A 123 8.46 -2.51 4.01
N VAL A 124 9.29 -1.56 3.56
CA VAL A 124 8.85 -0.42 2.79
C VAL A 124 9.67 -0.36 1.50
N VAL A 125 8.98 -0.57 0.38
CA VAL A 125 9.52 -0.43 -0.96
C VAL A 125 9.06 0.91 -1.52
N VAL A 126 9.95 1.63 -2.20
CA VAL A 126 9.64 2.96 -2.73
C VAL A 126 10.01 3.01 -4.20
N LEU A 127 8.98 3.27 -5.02
CA LEU A 127 9.05 3.43 -6.47
C LEU A 127 9.02 4.93 -6.78
N GLU A 128 10.12 5.41 -7.36
CA GLU A 128 10.32 6.81 -7.78
C GLU A 128 10.02 7.91 -6.73
N PRO A 129 10.53 7.85 -5.50
CA PRO A 129 10.43 8.99 -4.61
C PRO A 129 11.55 10.00 -4.92
N SER A 130 11.25 11.27 -4.73
CA SER A 130 12.26 12.34 -4.66
C SER A 130 13.17 12.22 -3.43
N TRP A 131 12.78 11.43 -2.42
CA TRP A 131 13.52 11.31 -1.14
C TRP A 131 14.34 10.02 -1.00
N ARG A 132 15.51 10.13 -0.38
CA ARG A 132 16.28 8.98 0.10
C ARG A 132 16.06 8.83 1.61
N ILE A 133 15.36 7.77 2.01
CA ILE A 133 15.00 7.50 3.41
C ILE A 133 15.75 6.25 3.85
N ARG A 134 16.40 6.30 5.01
CA ARG A 134 17.09 5.13 5.58
C ARG A 134 16.07 4.06 5.96
N GLY A 135 16.35 2.81 5.58
CA GLY A 135 15.49 1.65 5.90
C GLY A 135 14.46 1.30 4.82
N THR A 136 14.35 2.10 3.75
CA THR A 136 13.51 1.78 2.60
C THR A 136 14.30 1.06 1.50
N HIS A 137 13.62 0.23 0.72
CA HIS A 137 14.17 -0.39 -0.49
C HIS A 137 13.71 0.39 -1.72
N ARG A 138 14.66 0.87 -2.53
CA ARG A 138 14.36 1.58 -3.77
C ARG A 138 14.37 0.63 -4.96
N VAL A 139 13.45 0.86 -5.87
CA VAL A 139 13.22 0.08 -7.08
C VAL A 139 12.86 1.03 -8.22
N GLU A 140 13.00 0.55 -9.45
CA GLU A 140 12.80 1.36 -10.66
C GLU A 140 11.58 0.91 -11.48
N SER A 141 10.93 -0.20 -11.12
CA SER A 141 9.72 -0.67 -11.81
C SER A 141 8.62 -1.15 -10.85
N PRO A 142 7.35 -1.09 -11.27
CA PRO A 142 6.23 -1.68 -10.54
C PRO A 142 6.40 -3.17 -10.22
N GLU A 143 6.88 -3.96 -11.18
CA GLU A 143 7.10 -5.39 -11.06
C GLU A 143 8.16 -5.67 -9.99
N GLU A 144 9.28 -4.97 -10.05
CA GLU A 144 10.36 -5.07 -9.05
C GLU A 144 9.83 -4.69 -7.66
N ALA A 145 9.00 -3.65 -7.58
CA ALA A 145 8.41 -3.19 -6.32
C ALA A 145 7.61 -4.30 -5.63
N VAL A 146 6.73 -4.95 -6.39
CA VAL A 146 5.85 -6.00 -5.87
C VAL A 146 6.63 -7.27 -5.59
N GLU A 147 7.55 -7.68 -6.47
CA GLU A 147 8.40 -8.85 -6.24
C GLU A 147 9.24 -8.72 -4.97
N LEU A 148 9.89 -7.57 -4.79
CA LEU A 148 10.70 -7.33 -3.62
C LEU A 148 9.84 -7.27 -2.35
N ALA A 149 8.68 -6.63 -2.38
CA ALA A 149 7.75 -6.60 -1.24
C ALA A 149 7.38 -8.02 -0.78
N PHE A 150 7.06 -8.92 -1.71
CA PHE A 150 6.72 -10.31 -1.38
C PHE A 150 7.92 -11.08 -0.81
N ARG A 151 9.10 -10.92 -1.41
CA ARG A 151 10.34 -11.55 -0.92
C ARG A 151 10.66 -11.12 0.52
N LEU A 152 10.49 -9.83 0.82
CA LEU A 152 10.74 -9.28 2.16
C LEU A 152 9.73 -9.78 3.20
N ILE A 153 8.45 -9.94 2.82
CA ILE A 153 7.43 -10.57 3.68
C ILE A 153 7.84 -12.01 4.01
N GLU A 154 8.26 -12.79 3.01
CA GLU A 154 8.64 -14.19 3.16
C GLU A 154 9.92 -14.35 4.00
N GLY A 155 10.92 -13.49 3.81
CA GLY A 155 12.12 -13.44 4.65
C GLY A 155 11.78 -13.18 6.13
N ARG A 156 10.83 -12.27 6.41
CA ARG A 156 10.36 -12.04 7.80
C ARG A 156 9.61 -13.22 8.38
N LEU A 157 8.88 -14.01 7.59
CA LEU A 157 8.22 -15.21 8.10
C LEU A 157 9.24 -16.29 8.51
N ILE A 158 10.38 -16.35 7.82
CA ILE A 158 11.48 -17.27 8.15
C ILE A 158 12.21 -16.80 9.41
N GLU A 159 12.52 -15.50 9.51
CA GLU A 159 13.22 -14.93 10.68
C GLU A 159 12.30 -14.79 11.92
N GLY A 160 11.01 -14.56 11.72
CA GLY A 160 9.98 -14.35 12.74
C GLY A 160 9.42 -15.63 13.37
N GLY A 161 9.87 -16.81 12.93
CA GLY A 161 9.59 -18.09 13.60
C GLY A 161 10.16 -18.19 15.03
N GLY A 162 10.95 -17.20 15.45
CA GLY A 162 11.45 -17.06 16.81
C GLY A 162 11.34 -15.64 17.33
N LYS A 163 10.14 -15.23 17.76
CA LYS A 163 9.89 -14.52 19.03
C LYS A 163 8.44 -14.01 19.08
N HIS A 164 7.76 -14.46 20.12
CA HIS A 164 6.46 -13.99 20.59
C HIS A 164 6.47 -12.51 20.96
#